data_AF-A0A6J1DQU7-F1
#
_entry.id   AF-A0A6J1DQU7-F1
#
_cell.length_a   1.000
_cell.length_b   1.000
_cell.length_c   1.000
_cell.angle_alpha   90.00
_cell.angle_beta   90.00
_cell.angle_gamma   90.00
#
_symmetry.space_group_name_H-M   'P 1'
#
loop_
_entity.id
_entity.type
_entity.pdbx_description
1 polymer ?
#
loop_
_entity_poly.entity_id
_entity_poly.type
_entity_poly.pdbx_seq_one_letter_code
_entity_poly.pdbx_strand_id
1 'polypeptide(L)'
;MILRTPPLKKQRSDVRALPDASSGAASDLPLVIYEDPLPSLPPTSQPELSHNHSEPMLCTYQCRQMVKSDFLDALSNAEKQVHDYELKLGTVNENLSKSEVERKKYLDQLLYTEQELAASRGREKVLQEQLIKEVNDSGEQLKKQIQINSELEIKLQNESNLRTKAESSIASSEEKASLLEDKLNHLSQSIEREKKRLHNELAQLKGESKLSVSRISADLEKMVCRASNAEKESELLKEQLEDLKKQLNECLSQKSELEKKLASLTVNEGTSKESNILIKHLQEELRNCESEVREARKLKSSLSDIGLLKEKLLEEKARRGRAEAELSKLQDLQLSVKKLEDELARNELLIKDIPGIKTYEDLPNKISSLQKEVIDSTIKVGEVSARLKQLEVALDTAQIDKQKAETEATLAKEKIEALKLEAKQNELLLPMVTEERDKLKSLVSELKGLKNDDTRSQVASENLSQDLDSALAKKDWYIKELESNLREQTEVNNQQHEEIRLLNERLNNEAKRIRSLERDCDRLRSEISLLESKLGHGDFSATSTKVLRMVNTLAVDNEAKQTIDALKSELQKTKEKLQAVEELKTPSGRILLAK
;
A
#
# COMPACT_ATOMS: atom_id res chain seq x y z
N MET A 1 31.82 7.47 8.89
CA MET A 1 32.20 8.48 9.91
C MET A 1 31.95 7.91 11.30
N ILE A 2 32.74 8.29 12.31
CA ILE A 2 32.57 7.83 13.70
C ILE A 2 32.24 9.02 14.60
N LEU A 3 31.01 9.09 15.09
CA LEU A 3 30.57 9.95 16.22
C LEU A 3 29.54 9.12 17.01
N ARG A 4 29.88 8.48 18.14
CA ARG A 4 30.19 9.03 19.48
C ARG A 4 28.98 9.62 20.20
N THR A 5 28.25 8.75 20.92
CA THR A 5 27.32 9.11 21.99
C THR A 5 28.07 9.46 23.30
N PRO A 6 27.65 10.50 24.04
CA PRO A 6 28.12 10.75 25.42
C PRO A 6 27.51 9.77 26.46
N PRO A 7 28.09 9.66 27.68
CA PRO A 7 27.81 8.55 28.60
C PRO A 7 26.74 8.81 29.68
N LEU A 8 26.11 7.75 30.17
CA LEU A 8 25.35 7.74 31.43
C LEU A 8 26.30 7.90 32.63
N LYS A 9 25.85 8.62 33.67
CA LYS A 9 26.50 8.60 35.00
C LYS A 9 26.06 7.35 35.78
N LYS A 10 27.04 6.63 36.35
CA LYS A 10 26.82 5.50 37.29
C LYS A 10 26.96 5.95 38.74
N GLN A 11 26.20 5.29 39.62
CA GLN A 11 26.64 4.93 40.97
C GLN A 11 26.04 3.53 41.23
N ARG A 12 26.85 2.47 41.12
CA ARG A 12 27.38 1.64 42.24
C ARG A 12 26.31 0.92 43.06
N SER A 13 26.39 -0.39 43.33
CA SER A 13 27.32 -1.43 42.83
C SER A 13 26.86 -2.84 43.26
N ASP A 14 27.22 -3.84 42.45
CA ASP A 14 27.51 -5.25 42.77
C ASP A 14 26.72 -6.00 43.88
N VAL A 15 25.95 -7.01 43.46
CA VAL A 15 25.78 -8.28 44.21
C VAL A 15 25.91 -9.44 43.20
N ARG A 16 26.51 -10.57 43.62
CA ARG A 16 26.68 -11.78 42.82
C ARG A 16 26.21 -13.01 43.61
N ALA A 17 25.53 -13.93 42.91
CA ALA A 17 25.11 -15.28 43.33
C ALA A 17 23.95 -15.38 44.34
N LEU A 18 23.24 -16.51 44.25
CA LEU A 18 22.16 -16.99 45.14
C LEU A 18 22.74 -17.46 46.50
N PRO A 19 21.89 -17.60 47.53
CA PRO A 19 21.28 -18.91 47.78
C PRO A 19 19.76 -18.89 47.98
N ASP A 20 19.12 -20.06 47.89
CA ASP A 20 17.78 -20.30 48.45
C ASP A 20 17.77 -20.12 49.97
N ALA A 21 16.70 -19.54 50.52
CA ALA A 21 16.34 -19.72 51.92
C ALA A 21 14.84 -19.49 52.16
N SER A 22 14.19 -20.45 52.80
CA SER A 22 12.88 -20.31 53.42
C SER A 22 12.95 -19.45 54.68
N SER A 23 12.04 -18.48 54.83
CA SER A 23 11.51 -18.03 56.14
C SER A 23 10.26 -17.16 55.93
N GLY A 24 9.32 -17.08 56.87
CA GLY A 24 9.33 -17.66 58.22
C GLY A 24 9.62 -16.66 59.35
N ALA A 25 9.16 -15.41 59.20
CA ALA A 25 9.02 -14.43 60.27
C ALA A 25 7.65 -13.76 60.10
N ALA A 26 6.75 -13.72 61.10
CA ALA A 26 6.92 -12.98 62.36
C ALA A 26 7.06 -11.47 62.10
N SER A 27 5.94 -10.81 61.83
CA SER A 27 5.86 -9.34 61.78
C SER A 27 5.53 -8.81 63.17
N ASP A 28 6.55 -8.59 64.00
CA ASP A 28 6.39 -7.87 65.26
C ASP A 28 5.92 -6.43 64.97
N LEU A 29 4.64 -6.17 65.27
CA LEU A 29 4.07 -4.84 65.42
C LEU A 29 3.67 -4.71 66.89
N PRO A 30 4.09 -3.64 67.60
CA PRO A 30 3.87 -3.53 69.02
C PRO A 30 2.36 -3.43 69.32
N LEU A 31 1.87 -4.27 70.23
CA LEU A 31 0.55 -4.07 70.83
C LEU A 31 0.56 -2.73 71.57
N VAL A 32 -0.14 -1.74 71.02
CA VAL A 32 -0.56 -0.58 71.79
C VAL A 32 -1.63 -1.05 72.76
N ILE A 33 -1.21 -1.38 73.99
CA ILE A 33 -2.12 -1.63 75.09
C ILE A 33 -2.87 -0.32 75.33
N TYR A 34 -4.18 -0.33 75.10
CA TYR A 34 -5.04 0.73 75.58
C TYR A 34 -5.24 0.50 77.09
N GLU A 35 -4.58 1.31 77.92
CA GLU A 35 -4.83 1.30 79.35
C GLU A 35 -6.26 1.79 79.63
N ASP A 36 -6.97 1.05 80.49
CA ASP A 36 -8.36 1.33 80.81
C ASP A 36 -8.45 2.56 81.74
N PRO A 37 -9.24 3.60 81.42
CA PRO A 37 -9.31 4.80 82.24
C PRO A 37 -9.94 4.52 83.62
N LEU A 38 -9.10 4.44 84.65
CA LEU A 38 -9.54 4.33 86.05
C LEU A 38 -10.58 5.41 86.38
N PRO A 39 -11.76 5.06 86.93
CA PRO A 39 -12.74 6.03 87.37
C PRO A 39 -12.17 7.00 88.42
N SER A 40 -12.17 8.28 88.09
CA SER A 40 -11.63 9.33 88.96
C SER A 40 -12.48 9.50 90.23
N LEU A 41 -11.91 9.12 91.38
CA LEU A 41 -12.46 9.44 92.69
C LEU A 41 -12.56 10.98 92.87
N PRO A 42 -13.68 11.50 93.39
CA PRO A 42 -13.77 12.90 93.79
C PRO A 42 -12.82 13.21 94.97
N PRO A 43 -12.22 14.41 95.04
CA PRO A 43 -11.32 14.77 96.13
C PRO A 43 -12.10 15.18 97.39
N THR A 44 -12.01 14.38 98.46
CA THR A 44 -12.47 14.79 99.79
C THR A 44 -11.34 15.46 100.55
N SER A 45 -11.30 16.79 100.50
CA SER A 45 -10.40 17.60 101.33
C SER A 45 -10.73 17.45 102.82
N GLN A 46 -9.70 17.22 103.65
CA GLN A 46 -9.81 17.44 105.10
C GLN A 46 -10.11 18.92 105.40
N PRO A 47 -10.78 19.19 106.53
CA PRO A 47 -10.10 19.97 107.55
C PRO A 47 -9.96 19.23 108.88
N GLU A 48 -8.93 19.57 109.65
CA GLU A 48 -8.90 19.29 111.09
C GLU A 48 -9.93 20.15 111.83
N LEU A 49 -10.41 19.67 112.97
CA LEU A 49 -10.68 20.52 114.13
C LEU A 49 -10.55 19.69 115.42
N SER A 50 -10.12 20.33 116.51
CA SER A 50 -9.64 19.66 117.72
C SER A 50 -10.64 19.71 118.87
N HIS A 51 -10.38 18.85 119.86
CA HIS A 51 -11.02 18.76 121.18
C HIS A 51 -12.50 18.36 121.27
N ASN A 52 -12.69 17.25 121.99
CA ASN A 52 -13.63 17.09 123.10
C ASN A 52 -15.03 17.72 122.95
N HIS A 53 -16.06 16.89 122.79
CA HIS A 53 -16.86 16.49 123.96
C HIS A 53 -17.64 15.18 123.68
N SER A 54 -18.13 14.55 124.75
CA SER A 54 -18.85 13.28 124.70
C SER A 54 -20.25 13.45 124.13
N GLU A 55 -20.54 12.74 123.04
CA GLU A 55 -21.72 11.87 122.97
C GLU A 55 -21.59 10.89 121.78
N PRO A 56 -22.04 9.62 121.91
CA PRO A 56 -22.25 8.79 120.74
C PRO A 56 -23.42 9.38 119.96
N MET A 57 -23.15 10.01 118.81
CA MET A 57 -24.20 10.41 117.87
C MET A 57 -24.88 9.16 117.32
N LEU A 58 -25.87 8.66 118.06
CA LEU A 58 -26.71 7.54 117.71
C LEU A 58 -27.63 7.97 116.56
N CYS A 59 -27.04 7.98 115.36
CA CYS A 59 -27.71 8.03 114.07
C CYS A 59 -29.07 7.32 114.20
N THR A 60 -30.17 8.00 113.87
CA THR A 60 -31.50 7.48 114.17
C THR A 60 -31.73 6.16 113.43
N TYR A 61 -32.66 5.33 113.90
CA TYR A 61 -33.03 4.11 113.16
C TYR A 61 -33.36 4.41 111.70
N GLN A 62 -34.06 5.53 111.45
CA GLN A 62 -34.42 6.01 110.12
C GLN A 62 -33.19 6.38 109.28
N CYS A 63 -32.21 7.12 109.81
CA CYS A 63 -30.97 7.41 109.07
C CYS A 63 -30.15 6.14 108.78
N ARG A 64 -30.16 5.14 109.68
CA ARG A 64 -29.56 3.82 109.40
C ARG A 64 -30.31 3.03 108.32
N GLN A 65 -31.64 3.11 108.25
CA GLN A 65 -32.38 2.48 107.16
C GLN A 65 -32.19 3.23 105.83
N MET A 66 -32.09 4.56 105.85
CA MET A 66 -31.84 5.37 104.65
C MET A 66 -30.49 5.04 104.02
N VAL A 67 -29.39 5.09 104.78
CA VAL A 67 -28.06 4.69 104.27
C VAL A 67 -28.05 3.22 103.80
N LYS A 68 -28.88 2.36 104.39
CA LYS A 68 -29.04 0.97 103.95
C LYS A 68 -29.86 0.84 102.64
N SER A 69 -30.93 1.62 102.45
CA SER A 69 -31.65 1.64 101.17
C SER A 69 -30.76 2.22 100.07
N ASP A 70 -30.11 3.35 100.33
CA ASP A 70 -29.22 4.01 99.36
C ASP A 70 -28.08 3.08 98.92
N PHE A 71 -27.53 2.28 99.84
CA PHE A 71 -26.52 1.25 99.54
C PHE A 71 -27.10 0.07 98.74
N LEU A 72 -28.31 -0.41 99.07
CA LEU A 72 -28.95 -1.52 98.33
C LEU A 72 -29.41 -1.09 96.93
N ASP A 73 -29.87 0.15 96.76
CA ASP A 73 -30.23 0.72 95.47
C ASP A 73 -28.97 0.98 94.61
N ALA A 74 -27.88 1.46 95.22
CA ALA A 74 -26.58 1.57 94.56
C ALA A 74 -26.04 0.19 94.13
N LEU A 75 -26.13 -0.83 95.00
CA LEU A 75 -25.75 -2.20 94.67
C LEU A 75 -26.61 -2.77 93.53
N SER A 76 -27.93 -2.64 93.61
CA SER A 76 -28.86 -3.10 92.56
C SER A 76 -28.61 -2.39 91.22
N ASN A 77 -28.18 -1.13 91.25
CA ASN A 77 -27.81 -0.40 90.03
C ASN A 77 -26.42 -0.80 89.50
N ALA A 78 -25.47 -1.16 90.37
CA ALA A 78 -24.19 -1.74 89.97
C ALA A 78 -24.36 -3.14 89.36
N GLU A 79 -25.21 -3.99 89.94
CA GLU A 79 -25.57 -5.31 89.39
C GLU A 79 -26.21 -5.20 88.00
N LYS A 80 -27.14 -4.25 87.80
CA LYS A 80 -27.70 -3.94 86.46
C LYS A 80 -26.62 -3.47 85.49
N GLN A 81 -25.70 -2.61 85.91
CA GLN A 81 -24.60 -2.14 85.06
C GLN A 81 -23.66 -3.28 84.67
N VAL A 82 -23.30 -4.18 85.59
CA VAL A 82 -22.51 -5.38 85.28
C VAL A 82 -23.23 -6.23 84.24
N HIS A 83 -24.52 -6.51 84.42
CA HIS A 83 -25.29 -7.30 83.45
C HIS A 83 -25.41 -6.61 82.08
N ASP A 84 -25.63 -5.30 82.06
CA ASP A 84 -25.58 -4.48 80.84
C ASP A 84 -24.21 -4.56 80.13
N TYR A 85 -23.10 -4.64 80.88
CA TYR A 85 -21.77 -4.82 80.32
C TYR A 85 -21.52 -6.26 79.83
N GLU A 86 -22.01 -7.29 80.52
CA GLU A 86 -21.98 -8.68 80.07
C GLU A 86 -22.71 -8.85 78.73
N LEU A 87 -23.92 -8.29 78.60
CA LEU A 87 -24.71 -8.30 77.37
C LEU A 87 -24.01 -7.56 76.22
N LYS A 88 -23.38 -6.40 76.50
CA LYS A 88 -22.55 -5.68 75.51
C LYS A 88 -21.32 -6.48 75.10
N LEU A 89 -20.63 -7.12 76.05
CA LEU A 89 -19.45 -7.95 75.80
C LEU A 89 -19.79 -9.15 74.91
N GLY A 90 -20.90 -9.85 75.21
CA GLY A 90 -21.41 -10.94 74.39
C GLY A 90 -21.73 -10.48 72.95
N THR A 91 -22.42 -9.35 72.82
CA THR A 91 -22.75 -8.74 71.51
C THR A 91 -21.49 -8.38 70.72
N VAL A 92 -20.46 -7.82 71.36
CA VAL A 92 -19.18 -7.48 70.72
C VAL A 92 -18.42 -8.75 70.31
N ASN A 93 -18.39 -9.78 71.17
CA ASN A 93 -17.71 -11.05 70.88
C ASN A 93 -18.36 -11.80 69.72
N GLU A 94 -19.69 -11.83 69.65
CA GLU A 94 -20.43 -12.33 68.48
C GLU A 94 -20.05 -11.58 67.19
N ASN A 95 -19.99 -10.26 67.24
CA ASN A 95 -19.69 -9.42 66.08
C ASN A 95 -18.23 -9.56 65.63
N LEU A 96 -17.30 -9.77 66.57
CA LEU A 96 -15.92 -10.13 66.27
C LEU A 96 -15.85 -11.49 65.56
N SER A 97 -16.53 -12.51 66.07
CA SER A 97 -16.58 -13.85 65.46
C SER A 97 -17.16 -13.82 64.03
N LYS A 98 -18.25 -13.08 63.81
CA LYS A 98 -18.83 -12.84 62.47
C LYS A 98 -17.81 -12.17 61.54
N SER A 99 -17.12 -11.13 62.01
CA SER A 99 -16.07 -10.42 61.25
C SER A 99 -14.84 -11.31 60.94
N GLU A 100 -14.46 -12.23 61.83
CA GLU A 100 -13.39 -13.20 61.54
C GLU A 100 -13.77 -14.21 60.44
N VAL A 101 -15.04 -14.65 60.39
CA VAL A 101 -15.55 -15.53 59.34
C VAL A 101 -15.60 -14.79 58.00
N GLU A 102 -16.08 -13.55 57.98
CA GLU A 102 -16.02 -12.69 56.79
C GLU A 102 -14.58 -12.47 56.31
N ARG A 103 -13.64 -12.16 57.23
CA ARG A 103 -12.22 -11.99 56.92
C ARG A 103 -11.60 -13.23 56.27
N LYS A 104 -11.95 -14.43 56.73
CA LYS A 104 -11.51 -15.69 56.10
C LYS A 104 -12.07 -15.81 54.69
N LYS A 105 -13.39 -15.65 54.52
CA LYS A 105 -14.05 -15.68 53.20
C LYS A 105 -13.42 -14.70 52.19
N TYR A 106 -13.10 -13.47 52.61
CA TYR A 106 -12.45 -12.49 51.72
C TYR A 106 -11.00 -12.88 51.37
N LEU A 107 -10.27 -13.54 52.27
CA LEU A 107 -8.93 -14.08 51.97
C LEU A 107 -9.00 -15.26 50.98
N ASP A 108 -9.96 -16.17 51.15
CA ASP A 108 -10.17 -17.30 50.24
C ASP A 108 -10.58 -16.82 48.84
N GLN A 109 -11.48 -15.83 48.75
CA GLN A 109 -11.84 -15.14 47.51
C GLN A 109 -10.62 -14.46 46.85
N LEU A 110 -9.77 -13.78 47.63
CA LEU A 110 -8.56 -13.14 47.12
C LEU A 110 -7.61 -14.18 46.49
N LEU A 111 -7.29 -15.25 47.23
CA LEU A 111 -6.41 -16.32 46.76
C LEU A 111 -6.95 -17.00 45.48
N TYR A 112 -8.26 -17.23 45.39
CA TYR A 112 -8.89 -17.74 44.18
C TYR A 112 -8.72 -16.79 42.99
N THR A 113 -8.99 -15.49 43.17
CA THR A 113 -8.82 -14.50 42.08
C THR A 113 -7.36 -14.32 41.66
N GLU A 114 -6.40 -14.46 42.59
CA GLU A 114 -4.97 -14.44 42.26
C GLU A 114 -4.58 -15.68 41.42
N GLN A 115 -5.14 -16.86 41.73
CA GLN A 115 -4.94 -18.07 40.94
C GLN A 115 -5.56 -17.96 39.53
N GLU A 116 -6.79 -17.46 39.40
CA GLU A 116 -7.43 -17.21 38.09
C GLU A 116 -6.63 -16.19 37.25
N LEU A 117 -6.08 -15.16 37.90
CA LEU A 117 -5.28 -14.11 37.28
C LEU A 117 -3.89 -14.64 36.84
N ALA A 118 -3.25 -15.49 37.65
CA ALA A 118 -2.02 -16.18 37.28
C ALA A 118 -2.23 -17.13 36.08
N ALA A 119 -3.31 -17.92 36.11
CA ALA A 119 -3.68 -18.80 35.00
C ALA A 119 -4.03 -18.00 33.72
N SER A 120 -4.65 -16.83 33.86
CA SER A 120 -4.95 -15.93 32.74
C SER A 120 -3.68 -15.35 32.11
N ARG A 121 -2.73 -14.85 32.91
CA ARG A 121 -1.40 -14.41 32.45
C ARG A 121 -0.63 -15.54 31.76
N GLY A 122 -0.74 -16.77 32.26
CA GLY A 122 -0.17 -17.96 31.62
C GLY A 122 -0.71 -18.19 30.21
N ARG A 123 -2.05 -18.16 30.03
CA ARG A 123 -2.69 -18.27 28.71
C ARG A 123 -2.31 -17.13 27.78
N GLU A 124 -2.30 -15.89 28.29
CA GLU A 124 -1.91 -14.71 27.53
C GLU A 124 -0.47 -14.81 27.00
N LYS A 125 0.49 -15.23 27.84
CA LYS A 125 1.89 -15.43 27.45
C LYS A 125 2.05 -16.46 26.33
N VAL A 126 1.33 -17.58 26.39
CA VAL A 126 1.33 -18.59 25.32
C VAL A 126 0.77 -18.04 24.01
N LEU A 127 -0.30 -17.25 24.06
CA LEU A 127 -0.87 -16.59 22.87
C LEU A 127 0.08 -15.54 22.28
N GLN A 128 0.78 -14.77 23.13
CA GLN A 128 1.81 -13.83 22.68
C GLN A 128 2.98 -14.55 22.02
N GLU A 129 3.47 -15.66 22.59
CA GLU A 129 4.54 -16.49 22.02
C GLU A 129 4.13 -17.13 20.68
N GLN A 130 2.89 -17.61 20.57
CA GLN A 130 2.34 -18.13 19.30
C GLN A 130 2.25 -17.03 18.23
N LEU A 131 1.72 -15.85 18.57
CA LEU A 131 1.59 -14.72 17.64
C LEU A 131 2.97 -14.22 17.16
N ILE A 132 3.95 -14.11 18.07
CA ILE A 132 5.33 -13.74 17.71
C ILE A 132 5.92 -14.78 16.75
N LYS A 133 5.69 -16.07 16.97
CA LYS A 133 6.14 -17.12 16.05
C LYS A 133 5.47 -16.98 14.67
N GLU A 134 4.16 -16.81 14.62
CA GLU A 134 3.40 -16.73 13.36
C GLU A 134 3.78 -15.48 12.54
N VAL A 135 4.06 -14.35 13.20
CA VAL A 135 4.62 -13.13 12.58
C VAL A 135 6.05 -13.35 12.07
N ASN A 136 6.88 -14.12 12.77
CA ASN A 136 8.23 -14.47 12.31
C ASN A 136 8.20 -15.43 11.10
N ASP A 137 7.40 -16.50 11.17
CA ASP A 137 7.27 -17.52 10.12
C ASP A 137 6.72 -16.89 8.81
N SER A 138 5.69 -16.04 8.90
CA SER A 138 5.15 -15.29 7.76
C SER A 138 6.13 -14.22 7.25
N GLY A 139 6.83 -13.51 8.15
CA GLY A 139 7.89 -12.57 7.80
C GLY A 139 9.08 -13.22 7.08
N GLU A 140 9.41 -14.48 7.40
CA GLU A 140 10.39 -15.27 6.66
C GLU A 140 9.89 -15.69 5.27
N GLN A 141 8.64 -16.13 5.15
CA GLN A 141 8.03 -16.48 3.86
C GLN A 141 8.03 -15.26 2.91
N LEU A 142 7.64 -14.09 3.41
CA LEU A 142 7.66 -12.85 2.65
C LEU A 142 9.08 -12.46 2.18
N LYS A 143 10.09 -12.58 3.04
CA LYS A 143 11.51 -12.36 2.66
C LYS A 143 11.96 -13.32 1.55
N LYS A 144 11.61 -14.60 1.65
CA LYS A 144 11.92 -15.63 0.64
C LYS A 144 11.24 -15.30 -0.70
N GLN A 145 9.99 -14.86 -0.68
CA GLN A 145 9.28 -14.44 -1.89
C GLN A 145 9.87 -13.17 -2.52
N ILE A 146 10.26 -12.17 -1.71
CA ILE A 146 10.92 -10.94 -2.20
C ILE A 146 12.27 -11.28 -2.85
N GLN A 147 13.05 -12.21 -2.28
CA GLN A 147 14.29 -12.68 -2.91
C GLN A 147 14.02 -13.37 -4.25
N ILE A 148 13.05 -14.29 -4.31
CA ILE A 148 12.70 -14.98 -5.56
C ILE A 148 12.25 -13.97 -6.63
N ASN A 149 11.47 -12.96 -6.26
CA ASN A 149 11.03 -11.92 -7.19
C ASN A 149 12.23 -11.10 -7.72
N SER A 150 13.17 -10.67 -6.87
CA SER A 150 14.34 -9.91 -7.34
C SER A 150 15.30 -10.75 -8.19
N GLU A 151 15.44 -12.05 -7.90
CA GLU A 151 16.16 -12.98 -8.78
C GLU A 151 15.48 -13.16 -10.14
N LEU A 152 14.15 -13.09 -10.21
CA LEU A 152 13.38 -13.13 -11.46
C LEU A 152 13.47 -11.80 -12.24
N GLU A 153 13.42 -10.65 -11.57
CA GLU A 153 13.65 -9.33 -12.18
C GLU A 153 15.05 -9.25 -12.83
N ILE A 154 16.09 -9.75 -12.14
CA ILE A 154 17.45 -9.83 -12.69
C ILE A 154 17.51 -10.76 -13.91
N LYS A 155 16.80 -11.89 -13.90
CA LYS A 155 16.71 -12.81 -15.06
C LYS A 155 16.00 -12.15 -16.25
N LEU A 156 14.87 -11.49 -16.01
CA LEU A 156 14.10 -10.77 -17.02
C LEU A 156 14.91 -9.61 -17.65
N GLN A 157 15.64 -8.84 -16.84
CA GLN A 157 16.51 -7.77 -17.34
C GLN A 157 17.66 -8.33 -18.19
N ASN A 158 18.23 -9.49 -17.80
CA ASN A 158 19.25 -10.16 -18.60
C ASN A 158 18.70 -10.72 -19.93
N GLU A 159 17.50 -11.29 -19.93
CA GLU A 159 16.82 -11.75 -21.15
C GLU A 159 16.52 -10.58 -22.10
N SER A 160 15.98 -9.47 -21.57
CA SER A 160 15.74 -8.23 -22.32
C SER A 160 17.04 -7.69 -22.95
N ASN A 161 18.13 -7.63 -22.17
CA ASN A 161 19.46 -7.24 -22.65
C ASN A 161 20.02 -8.17 -23.74
N LEU A 162 19.72 -9.48 -23.70
CA LEU A 162 20.12 -10.43 -24.75
C LEU A 162 19.25 -10.28 -26.00
N ARG A 163 17.95 -10.08 -25.83
CA ARG A 163 16.99 -9.83 -26.90
C ARG A 163 17.35 -8.57 -27.69
N THR A 164 17.61 -7.43 -27.03
CA THR A 164 18.01 -6.19 -27.71
C THR A 164 19.34 -6.33 -28.48
N LYS A 165 20.25 -7.18 -28.02
CA LYS A 165 21.49 -7.52 -28.76
C LYS A 165 21.22 -8.39 -29.98
N ALA A 166 20.29 -9.35 -29.87
CA ALA A 166 19.86 -10.16 -31.01
C ALA A 166 19.14 -9.30 -32.06
N GLU A 167 18.20 -8.45 -31.64
CA GLU A 167 17.44 -7.53 -32.51
C GLU A 167 18.36 -6.54 -33.25
N SER A 168 19.35 -5.94 -32.56
CA SER A 168 20.33 -5.07 -33.23
C SER A 168 21.30 -5.81 -34.15
N SER A 169 21.64 -7.07 -33.86
CA SER A 169 22.41 -7.93 -34.78
C SER A 169 21.59 -8.31 -36.02
N ILE A 170 20.29 -8.60 -35.86
CA ILE A 170 19.35 -8.88 -36.96
C ILE A 170 19.22 -7.65 -37.86
N ALA A 171 18.89 -6.48 -37.30
CA ALA A 171 18.78 -5.24 -38.07
C ALA A 171 20.06 -4.90 -38.84
N SER A 172 21.24 -5.09 -38.23
CA SER A 172 22.52 -4.90 -38.91
C SER A 172 22.83 -5.97 -39.98
N SER A 173 22.18 -7.13 -39.94
CA SER A 173 22.26 -8.13 -41.01
C SER A 173 21.27 -7.84 -42.16
N GLU A 174 20.07 -7.33 -41.84
CA GLU A 174 19.05 -6.90 -42.79
C GLU A 174 19.52 -5.68 -43.61
N GLU A 175 20.13 -4.68 -42.95
CA GLU A 175 20.76 -3.52 -43.62
C GLU A 175 21.88 -3.95 -44.59
N LYS A 176 22.67 -4.97 -44.21
CA LYS A 176 23.70 -5.53 -45.11
C LYS A 176 23.09 -6.31 -46.26
N ALA A 177 21.96 -6.99 -46.04
CA ALA A 177 21.24 -7.72 -47.08
C ALA A 177 20.63 -6.76 -48.11
N SER A 178 19.90 -5.72 -47.68
CA SER A 178 19.31 -4.73 -48.59
C SER A 178 20.38 -3.96 -49.37
N LEU A 179 21.50 -3.59 -48.73
CA LEU A 179 22.63 -2.94 -49.40
C LEU A 179 23.34 -3.85 -50.42
N LEU A 180 23.28 -5.18 -50.26
CA LEU A 180 23.75 -6.14 -51.27
C LEU A 180 22.72 -6.35 -52.38
N GLU A 181 21.43 -6.34 -52.05
CA GLU A 181 20.33 -6.42 -53.01
C GLU A 181 20.29 -5.20 -53.93
N ASP A 182 20.43 -3.97 -53.40
CA ASP A 182 20.55 -2.74 -54.18
C ASP A 182 21.75 -2.76 -55.13
N LYS A 183 22.90 -3.29 -54.68
CA LYS A 183 24.08 -3.47 -55.54
C LYS A 183 23.82 -4.49 -56.65
N LEU A 184 23.16 -5.61 -56.33
CA LEU A 184 22.79 -6.63 -57.30
C LEU A 184 21.80 -6.08 -58.33
N ASN A 185 20.80 -5.31 -57.89
CA ASN A 185 19.82 -4.64 -58.74
C ASN A 185 20.49 -3.60 -59.66
N HIS A 186 21.40 -2.77 -59.13
CA HIS A 186 22.15 -1.81 -59.95
C HIS A 186 23.04 -2.50 -61.00
N LEU A 187 23.76 -3.56 -60.61
CA LEU A 187 24.59 -4.35 -61.54
C LEU A 187 23.73 -5.05 -62.61
N SER A 188 22.62 -5.67 -62.23
CA SER A 188 21.67 -6.30 -63.14
C SER A 188 21.12 -5.31 -64.17
N GLN A 189 20.69 -4.12 -63.73
CA GLN A 189 20.28 -3.05 -64.63
C GLN A 189 21.43 -2.58 -65.55
N SER A 190 22.67 -2.50 -65.05
CA SER A 190 23.83 -2.12 -65.86
C SER A 190 24.12 -3.13 -66.96
N ILE A 191 24.14 -4.42 -66.62
CA ILE A 191 24.34 -5.53 -67.56
C ILE A 191 23.22 -5.54 -68.61
N GLU A 192 21.96 -5.31 -68.23
CA GLU A 192 20.84 -5.27 -69.18
C GLU A 192 20.88 -4.04 -70.11
N ARG A 193 21.42 -2.89 -69.65
CA ARG A 193 21.70 -1.72 -70.52
C ARG A 193 22.84 -2.03 -71.51
N GLU A 194 23.91 -2.66 -71.04
CA GLU A 194 25.09 -2.99 -71.84
C GLU A 194 24.80 -4.06 -72.89
N LYS A 195 24.07 -5.11 -72.51
CA LYS A 195 23.50 -6.13 -73.41
C LYS A 195 22.65 -5.51 -74.52
N LYS A 196 21.83 -4.48 -74.22
CA LYS A 196 21.05 -3.73 -75.22
C LYS A 196 21.94 -2.88 -76.13
N ARG A 197 22.98 -2.23 -75.61
CA ARG A 197 23.99 -1.53 -76.40
C ARG A 197 24.68 -2.47 -77.40
N LEU A 198 25.25 -3.57 -76.91
CA LEU A 198 25.96 -4.56 -77.73
C LEU A 198 25.04 -5.20 -78.78
N HIS A 199 23.77 -5.44 -78.46
CA HIS A 199 22.79 -5.93 -79.43
C HIS A 199 22.52 -4.92 -80.56
N ASN A 200 22.42 -3.63 -80.24
CA ASN A 200 22.25 -2.56 -81.23
C ASN A 200 23.50 -2.39 -82.09
N GLU A 201 24.70 -2.45 -81.51
CA GLU A 201 25.98 -2.39 -82.22
C GLU A 201 26.14 -3.58 -83.19
N LEU A 202 25.80 -4.80 -82.75
CA LEU A 202 25.76 -5.98 -83.62
C LEU A 202 24.72 -5.85 -84.75
N ALA A 203 23.56 -5.25 -84.49
CA ALA A 203 22.55 -5.01 -85.51
C ALA A 203 23.02 -3.97 -86.55
N GLN A 204 23.67 -2.90 -86.10
CA GLN A 204 24.28 -1.88 -86.96
C GLN A 204 25.40 -2.47 -87.83
N LEU A 205 26.39 -3.16 -87.23
CA LEU A 205 27.49 -3.79 -87.94
C LEU A 205 27.01 -4.83 -88.97
N LYS A 206 25.92 -5.56 -88.66
CA LYS A 206 25.27 -6.49 -89.60
C LYS A 206 24.55 -5.77 -90.75
N GLY A 207 24.06 -4.55 -90.53
CA GLY A 207 23.52 -3.68 -91.58
C GLY A 207 24.63 -3.09 -92.47
N GLU A 208 25.67 -2.54 -91.87
CA GLU A 208 26.85 -1.99 -92.56
C GLU A 208 27.59 -3.06 -93.37
N SER A 209 27.75 -4.27 -92.83
CA SER A 209 28.32 -5.42 -93.54
C SER A 209 27.50 -5.83 -94.76
N LYS A 210 26.16 -5.84 -94.67
CA LYS A 210 25.30 -6.06 -95.84
C LYS A 210 25.50 -4.97 -96.90
N LEU A 211 25.51 -3.70 -96.48
CA LEU A 211 25.73 -2.54 -97.37
C LEU A 211 27.11 -2.56 -98.04
N SER A 212 28.17 -2.97 -97.33
CA SER A 212 29.51 -3.06 -97.91
C SER A 212 29.63 -4.24 -98.88
N VAL A 213 29.05 -5.40 -98.56
CA VAL A 213 28.93 -6.53 -99.50
C VAL A 213 28.15 -6.13 -100.75
N SER A 214 26.97 -5.51 -100.62
CA SER A 214 26.19 -5.04 -101.77
C SER A 214 26.94 -4.01 -102.63
N ARG A 215 27.73 -3.12 -102.02
CA ARG A 215 28.59 -2.18 -102.76
C ARG A 215 29.69 -2.91 -103.53
N ILE A 216 30.39 -3.85 -102.88
CA ILE A 216 31.45 -4.65 -103.51
C ILE A 216 30.89 -5.48 -104.66
N SER A 217 29.70 -6.09 -104.52
CA SER A 217 29.03 -6.79 -105.62
C SER A 217 28.71 -5.85 -106.79
N ALA A 218 28.11 -4.68 -106.53
CA ALA A 218 27.75 -3.73 -107.59
C ALA A 218 28.98 -3.12 -108.29
N ASP A 219 30.10 -2.93 -107.58
CA ASP A 219 31.35 -2.47 -108.19
C ASP A 219 32.09 -3.59 -108.93
N LEU A 220 31.98 -4.85 -108.48
CA LEU A 220 32.45 -6.03 -109.20
C LEU A 220 31.66 -6.22 -110.52
N GLU A 221 30.34 -6.10 -110.50
CA GLU A 221 29.49 -6.15 -111.71
C GLU A 221 29.91 -5.09 -112.73
N LYS A 222 30.12 -3.83 -112.31
CA LYS A 222 30.65 -2.76 -113.19
C LYS A 222 32.01 -3.11 -113.78
N MET A 223 32.90 -3.71 -112.98
CA MET A 223 34.23 -4.12 -113.45
C MET A 223 34.17 -5.31 -114.41
N VAL A 224 33.26 -6.26 -114.23
CA VAL A 224 32.99 -7.35 -115.18
C VAL A 224 32.43 -6.80 -116.49
N CYS A 225 31.48 -5.87 -116.46
CA CYS A 225 30.98 -5.20 -117.67
C CYS A 225 32.09 -4.42 -118.40
N ARG A 226 32.94 -3.70 -117.67
CA ARG A 226 34.11 -3.01 -118.25
C ARG A 226 35.10 -3.98 -118.87
N ALA A 227 35.40 -5.09 -118.19
CA ALA A 227 36.31 -6.12 -118.71
C ALA A 227 35.76 -6.74 -120.00
N SER A 228 34.48 -7.15 -120.04
CA SER A 228 33.85 -7.72 -121.24
C SER A 228 33.72 -6.72 -122.40
N ASN A 229 33.64 -5.42 -122.11
CA ASN A 229 33.68 -4.39 -123.17
C ASN A 229 35.12 -4.18 -123.69
N ALA A 230 36.11 -4.07 -122.80
CA ALA A 230 37.51 -3.95 -123.17
C ALA A 230 38.04 -5.21 -123.90
N GLU A 231 37.50 -6.39 -123.59
CA GLU A 231 37.73 -7.64 -124.30
C GLU A 231 37.24 -7.56 -125.75
N LYS A 232 35.99 -7.15 -125.97
CA LYS A 232 35.42 -6.94 -127.33
C LYS A 232 36.11 -5.82 -128.10
N GLU A 233 36.49 -4.73 -127.42
CA GLU A 233 37.29 -3.65 -128.01
C GLU A 233 38.69 -4.16 -128.40
N SER A 234 39.30 -5.03 -127.60
CA SER A 234 40.58 -5.69 -127.92
C SER A 234 40.46 -6.68 -129.07
N GLU A 235 39.36 -7.44 -129.16
CA GLU A 235 39.06 -8.30 -130.31
C GLU A 235 38.90 -7.46 -131.59
N LEU A 236 38.08 -6.40 -131.56
CA LEU A 236 37.90 -5.49 -132.70
C LEU A 236 39.21 -4.78 -133.09
N LEU A 237 40.00 -4.31 -132.11
CA LEU A 237 41.31 -3.71 -132.36
C LEU A 237 42.30 -4.73 -132.94
N LYS A 238 42.20 -6.02 -132.58
CA LYS A 238 43.03 -7.09 -133.14
C LYS A 238 42.65 -7.43 -134.58
N GLU A 239 41.36 -7.39 -134.91
CA GLU A 239 40.89 -7.46 -136.31
C GLU A 239 41.43 -6.26 -137.12
N GLN A 240 41.25 -5.04 -136.61
CA GLN A 240 41.78 -3.81 -137.23
C GLN A 240 43.31 -3.83 -137.37
N LEU A 241 44.05 -4.39 -136.39
CA LEU A 241 45.51 -4.50 -136.45
C LEU A 241 45.93 -5.52 -137.50
N GLU A 242 45.25 -6.66 -137.64
CA GLU A 242 45.56 -7.64 -138.69
C GLU A 242 45.22 -7.09 -140.10
N ASP A 243 44.21 -6.22 -140.24
CA ASP A 243 43.96 -5.47 -141.48
C ASP A 243 44.99 -4.36 -141.73
N LEU A 244 45.32 -3.54 -140.71
CA LEU A 244 46.39 -2.55 -140.79
C LEU A 244 47.75 -3.18 -141.06
N LYS A 245 47.97 -4.44 -140.67
CA LYS A 245 49.19 -5.22 -140.94
C LYS A 245 49.27 -5.69 -142.39
N LYS A 246 48.13 -5.96 -143.05
CA LYS A 246 48.08 -6.14 -144.51
C LYS A 246 48.46 -4.82 -145.20
N GLN A 247 47.81 -3.72 -144.81
CA GLN A 247 48.10 -2.37 -145.32
C GLN A 247 49.53 -1.90 -145.02
N LEU A 248 50.12 -2.31 -143.90
CA LEU A 248 51.49 -1.95 -143.51
C LEU A 248 52.53 -2.77 -144.27
N ASN A 249 52.27 -4.04 -144.60
CA ASN A 249 53.13 -4.80 -145.50
C ASN A 249 53.13 -4.17 -146.91
N GLU A 250 51.97 -3.72 -147.36
CA GLU A 250 51.81 -2.98 -148.62
C GLU A 250 52.52 -1.61 -148.56
N CYS A 251 52.32 -0.83 -147.49
CA CYS A 251 52.94 0.48 -147.28
C CYS A 251 54.45 0.42 -146.96
N LEU A 252 54.97 -0.67 -146.39
CA LEU A 252 56.41 -0.86 -146.18
C LEU A 252 57.15 -1.06 -147.51
N SER A 253 56.51 -1.65 -148.53
CA SER A 253 57.07 -1.65 -149.88
C SER A 253 57.26 -0.21 -150.39
N GLN A 254 56.23 0.63 -150.25
CA GLN A 254 56.21 2.05 -150.64
C GLN A 254 57.14 2.94 -149.77
N LYS A 255 57.30 2.61 -148.49
CA LYS A 255 58.17 3.34 -147.55
C LYS A 255 59.65 3.08 -147.80
N SER A 256 59.99 1.89 -148.31
CA SER A 256 61.37 1.56 -148.73
C SER A 256 61.88 2.47 -149.85
N GLU A 257 61.00 3.07 -150.66
CA GLU A 257 61.35 4.05 -151.69
C GLU A 257 61.64 5.46 -151.15
N LEU A 258 61.12 5.83 -149.96
CA LEU A 258 61.00 7.23 -149.53
C LEU A 258 61.84 7.65 -148.30
N GLU A 259 62.31 6.72 -147.46
CA GLU A 259 63.13 7.09 -146.29
C GLU A 259 64.58 7.47 -146.66
N LYS A 260 64.80 8.76 -146.99
CA LYS A 260 66.14 9.26 -147.34
C LYS A 260 66.62 10.60 -146.72
N LYS A 261 65.79 11.43 -146.03
CA LYS A 261 66.20 12.82 -145.59
C LYS A 261 65.52 13.49 -144.32
N LEU A 262 66.07 13.27 -143.11
CA LEU A 262 66.44 14.21 -141.96
C LEU A 262 65.52 15.32 -141.30
N ALA A 263 65.94 15.89 -140.12
CA ALA A 263 65.30 16.92 -139.20
C ALA A 263 66.38 17.74 -138.36
N SER A 264 66.25 18.57 -137.27
CA SER A 264 65.26 19.06 -136.23
C SER A 264 65.83 20.26 -135.36
N LEU A 265 65.16 20.79 -134.26
CA LEU A 265 65.68 21.44 -132.97
C LEU A 265 64.86 22.60 -132.25
N THR A 266 65.41 23.39 -131.27
CA THR A 266 64.75 23.93 -130.01
C THR A 266 65.35 25.23 -129.30
N VAL A 267 64.75 25.74 -128.16
CA VAL A 267 65.39 26.17 -126.82
C VAL A 267 65.32 27.66 -126.17
N ASN A 268 65.47 27.78 -124.81
CA ASN A 268 65.86 28.89 -123.79
C ASN A 268 65.13 30.29 -123.57
N GLU A 269 65.27 31.19 -122.51
CA GLU A 269 65.77 31.27 -121.07
C GLU A 269 65.62 32.72 -120.36
N GLY A 270 65.81 32.94 -119.02
CA GLY A 270 65.98 34.30 -118.33
C GLY A 270 65.91 34.44 -116.74
N THR A 271 66.48 35.50 -116.05
CA THR A 271 66.62 35.66 -114.53
C THR A 271 66.83 37.09 -113.87
N SER A 272 66.81 37.23 -112.50
CA SER A 272 67.59 38.16 -111.55
C SER A 272 66.99 39.36 -110.69
N LYS A 273 67.32 39.47 -109.36
CA LYS A 273 67.39 40.70 -108.45
C LYS A 273 67.63 40.39 -106.93
N GLU A 274 68.27 41.29 -106.12
CA GLU A 274 68.59 40.98 -104.68
C GLU A 274 68.50 42.09 -103.57
N SER A 275 68.68 43.40 -103.83
CA SER A 275 68.95 44.41 -102.75
C SER A 275 67.82 44.76 -101.76
N ASN A 276 66.65 44.10 -101.80
CA ASN A 276 65.45 44.47 -101.05
C ASN A 276 65.34 43.90 -99.62
N ILE A 277 66.35 43.18 -99.13
CA ILE A 277 66.22 42.30 -97.96
C ILE A 277 66.44 43.04 -96.62
N LEU A 278 67.51 43.83 -96.50
CA LEU A 278 67.95 44.38 -95.21
C LEU A 278 66.96 45.36 -94.56
N ILE A 279 66.32 46.22 -95.36
CA ILE A 279 65.37 47.24 -94.86
C ILE A 279 64.13 46.59 -94.21
N LYS A 280 63.70 45.42 -94.69
CA LYS A 280 62.56 44.69 -94.12
C LYS A 280 62.83 44.23 -92.69
N HIS A 281 64.04 43.74 -92.41
CA HIS A 281 64.34 43.11 -91.13
C HIS A 281 64.20 44.08 -89.93
N LEU A 282 64.71 45.31 -90.07
CA LEU A 282 64.56 46.35 -89.03
C LEU A 282 63.11 46.85 -88.88
N GLN A 283 62.28 46.72 -89.92
CA GLN A 283 60.83 46.99 -89.86
C GLN A 283 60.01 45.82 -89.27
N GLU A 284 60.63 44.66 -89.08
CA GLU A 284 60.01 43.49 -88.43
C GLU A 284 60.23 43.53 -86.92
N GLU A 285 61.44 43.79 -86.45
CA GLU A 285 61.77 43.88 -85.01
C GLU A 285 60.92 44.93 -84.28
N LEU A 286 60.76 46.12 -84.87
CA LEU A 286 59.96 47.20 -84.26
C LEU A 286 58.47 46.82 -84.19
N ARG A 287 57.98 46.06 -85.19
CA ARG A 287 56.62 45.50 -85.25
C ARG A 287 56.41 44.37 -84.21
N ASN A 288 57.46 43.61 -83.92
CA ASN A 288 57.47 42.56 -82.90
C ASN A 288 57.31 43.16 -81.50
N CYS A 289 58.13 44.14 -81.11
CA CYS A 289 58.02 44.79 -79.79
C CYS A 289 56.65 45.47 -79.56
N GLU A 290 56.06 46.09 -80.58
CA GLU A 290 54.69 46.62 -80.49
C GLU A 290 53.64 45.51 -80.25
N SER A 291 53.88 44.30 -80.76
CA SER A 291 52.98 43.16 -80.57
C SER A 291 53.04 42.61 -79.14
N GLU A 292 54.23 42.49 -78.56
CA GLU A 292 54.43 42.06 -77.17
C GLU A 292 53.78 43.03 -76.18
N VAL A 293 53.92 44.34 -76.41
CA VAL A 293 53.25 45.37 -75.59
C VAL A 293 51.72 45.31 -75.72
N ARG A 294 51.18 44.89 -76.87
CA ARG A 294 49.74 44.64 -77.05
C ARG A 294 49.28 43.38 -76.32
N GLU A 295 50.04 42.28 -76.36
CA GLU A 295 49.71 41.08 -75.60
C GLU A 295 49.84 41.28 -74.09
N ALA A 296 50.87 41.96 -73.60
CA ALA A 296 51.03 42.31 -72.19
C ALA A 296 49.83 43.12 -71.64
N ARG A 297 49.25 44.01 -72.46
CA ARG A 297 48.02 44.74 -72.11
C ARG A 297 46.80 43.82 -72.06
N LYS A 298 46.62 42.93 -73.05
CA LYS A 298 45.53 41.92 -73.04
C LYS A 298 45.60 41.00 -71.82
N LEU A 299 46.79 40.51 -71.49
CA LEU A 299 47.05 39.67 -70.32
C LEU A 299 46.75 40.43 -69.01
N LYS A 300 47.08 41.72 -68.93
CA LYS A 300 46.72 42.55 -67.77
C LYS A 300 45.21 42.72 -67.61
N SER A 301 44.45 42.90 -68.70
CA SER A 301 42.96 42.90 -68.62
C SER A 301 42.43 41.53 -68.18
N SER A 302 42.86 40.43 -68.79
CA SER A 302 42.33 39.10 -68.46
C SER A 302 42.66 38.66 -67.03
N LEU A 303 43.76 39.10 -66.44
CA LEU A 303 44.06 38.91 -65.02
C LEU A 303 43.03 39.60 -64.10
N SER A 304 42.49 40.76 -64.50
CA SER A 304 41.40 41.44 -63.78
C SER A 304 40.09 40.65 -63.88
N ASP A 305 39.75 40.16 -65.08
CA ASP A 305 38.54 39.36 -65.32
C ASP A 305 38.59 38.02 -64.57
N ILE A 306 39.76 37.37 -64.54
CA ILE A 306 40.03 36.16 -63.74
C ILE A 306 39.89 36.44 -62.24
N GLY A 307 40.23 37.64 -61.77
CA GLY A 307 39.98 38.09 -60.40
C GLY A 307 38.48 38.09 -60.06
N LEU A 308 37.68 38.79 -60.87
CA LEU A 308 36.23 38.89 -60.71
C LEU A 308 35.53 37.52 -60.81
N LEU A 309 36.01 36.62 -61.69
CA LEU A 309 35.49 35.26 -61.79
C LEU A 309 35.81 34.41 -60.55
N LYS A 310 36.99 34.58 -59.92
CA LYS A 310 37.32 33.90 -58.66
C LYS A 310 36.45 34.38 -57.50
N GLU A 311 36.17 35.68 -57.43
CA GLU A 311 35.29 36.27 -56.41
C GLU A 311 33.86 35.73 -56.53
N LYS A 312 33.27 35.77 -57.74
CA LYS A 312 31.94 35.20 -58.01
C LYS A 312 31.88 33.69 -57.72
N LEU A 313 32.95 32.93 -58.01
CA LEU A 313 33.03 31.51 -57.69
C LEU A 313 33.03 31.25 -56.16
N LEU A 314 33.63 32.13 -55.36
CA LEU A 314 33.60 32.03 -53.90
C LEU A 314 32.21 32.40 -53.35
N GLU A 315 31.58 33.44 -53.89
CA GLU A 315 30.23 33.84 -53.47
C GLU A 315 29.18 32.76 -53.80
N GLU A 316 29.25 32.13 -54.98
CA GLU A 316 28.38 31.01 -55.35
C GLU A 316 28.63 29.74 -54.53
N LYS A 317 29.89 29.46 -54.15
CA LYS A 317 30.18 28.41 -53.16
C LYS A 317 29.54 28.72 -51.80
N ALA A 318 29.57 29.99 -51.37
CA ALA A 318 28.93 30.42 -50.13
C ALA A 318 27.39 30.39 -50.21
N ARG A 319 26.78 30.72 -51.36
CA ARG A 319 25.33 30.51 -51.60
C ARG A 319 24.97 29.03 -51.52
N ARG A 320 25.75 28.16 -52.18
CA ARG A 320 25.53 26.71 -52.17
C ARG A 320 25.63 26.12 -50.77
N GLY A 321 26.69 26.42 -50.02
CA GLY A 321 26.85 25.92 -48.65
C GLY A 321 25.71 26.33 -47.70
N ARG A 322 25.11 27.52 -47.90
CA ARG A 322 23.88 27.91 -47.18
C ARG A 322 22.68 27.08 -47.62
N ALA A 323 22.48 26.88 -48.92
CA ALA A 323 21.38 26.06 -49.44
C ALA A 323 21.50 24.59 -48.99
N GLU A 324 22.70 24.01 -49.01
CA GLU A 324 23.00 22.67 -48.51
C GLU A 324 22.68 22.54 -47.01
N ALA A 325 23.03 23.54 -46.19
CA ALA A 325 22.72 23.56 -44.77
C ALA A 325 21.20 23.67 -44.47
N GLU A 326 20.44 24.46 -45.23
CA GLU A 326 18.96 24.47 -45.10
C GLU A 326 18.34 23.15 -45.58
N LEU A 327 18.93 22.49 -46.58
CA LEU A 327 18.47 21.18 -47.07
C LEU A 327 18.66 20.09 -46.00
N SER A 328 19.76 20.09 -45.25
CA SER A 328 19.94 19.22 -44.09
C SER A 328 18.88 19.46 -43.01
N LYS A 329 18.61 20.72 -42.63
CA LYS A 329 17.53 21.02 -41.66
C LYS A 329 16.16 20.56 -42.15
N LEU A 330 15.90 20.63 -43.46
CA LEU A 330 14.64 20.16 -44.04
C LEU A 330 14.52 18.63 -43.97
N GLN A 331 15.63 17.89 -44.06
CA GLN A 331 15.65 16.44 -43.80
C GLN A 331 15.39 16.13 -42.32
N ASP A 332 15.99 16.87 -41.38
CA ASP A 332 15.73 16.72 -39.94
C ASP A 332 14.25 16.99 -39.60
N LEU A 333 13.66 18.02 -40.20
CA LEU A 333 12.23 18.32 -40.07
C LEU A 333 11.36 17.21 -40.67
N GLN A 334 11.72 16.69 -41.85
CA GLN A 334 11.00 15.56 -42.46
C GLN A 334 11.05 14.29 -41.59
N LEU A 335 12.16 14.05 -40.88
CA LEU A 335 12.28 12.96 -39.90
C LEU A 335 11.45 13.21 -38.63
N SER A 336 11.27 14.46 -38.20
CA SER A 336 10.36 14.78 -37.08
C SER A 336 8.87 14.65 -37.46
N VAL A 337 8.49 15.06 -38.67
CA VAL A 337 7.11 14.91 -39.18
C VAL A 337 6.72 13.44 -39.24
N LYS A 338 7.57 12.57 -39.81
CA LYS A 338 7.30 11.12 -39.85
C LYS A 338 7.07 10.51 -38.47
N LYS A 339 7.86 10.89 -37.46
CA LYS A 339 7.67 10.40 -36.08
C LYS A 339 6.31 10.81 -35.51
N LEU A 340 5.84 12.02 -35.81
CA LEU A 340 4.52 12.50 -35.40
C LEU A 340 3.39 11.79 -36.17
N GLU A 341 3.59 11.48 -37.44
CA GLU A 341 2.67 10.64 -38.25
C GLU A 341 2.59 9.21 -37.67
N ASP A 342 3.73 8.60 -37.31
CA ASP A 342 3.81 7.28 -36.68
C ASP A 342 3.16 7.27 -35.27
N GLU A 343 3.28 8.36 -34.50
CA GLU A 343 2.60 8.52 -33.20
C GLU A 343 1.08 8.69 -33.37
N LEU A 344 0.65 9.49 -34.34
CA LEU A 344 -0.77 9.69 -34.65
C LEU A 344 -1.43 8.39 -35.13
N ALA A 345 -0.77 7.64 -36.03
CA ALA A 345 -1.25 6.35 -36.51
C ALA A 345 -1.39 5.31 -35.38
N ARG A 346 -0.44 5.27 -34.43
CA ARG A 346 -0.52 4.41 -33.24
C ARG A 346 -1.69 4.81 -32.32
N ASN A 347 -1.90 6.11 -32.12
CA ASN A 347 -3.03 6.61 -31.33
C ASN A 347 -4.39 6.28 -31.97
N GLU A 348 -4.52 6.42 -33.30
CA GLU A 348 -5.72 5.99 -34.02
C GLU A 348 -6.02 4.49 -33.87
N LEU A 349 -4.98 3.65 -33.87
CA LEU A 349 -5.11 2.20 -33.71
C LEU A 349 -5.67 1.86 -32.32
N LEU A 350 -5.08 2.44 -31.28
CA LEU A 350 -5.49 2.26 -29.89
C LEU A 350 -6.92 2.76 -29.61
N ILE A 351 -7.41 3.73 -30.39
CA ILE A 351 -8.81 4.20 -30.34
C ILE A 351 -9.77 3.20 -30.99
N LYS A 352 -9.38 2.59 -32.13
CA LYS A 352 -10.20 1.59 -32.86
C LYS A 352 -10.44 0.32 -32.05
N ASP A 353 -9.54 0.00 -31.13
CA ASP A 353 -9.68 -1.14 -30.20
C ASP A 353 -10.74 -0.92 -29.10
N ILE A 354 -11.25 0.31 -28.88
CA ILE A 354 -12.21 0.61 -27.81
C ILE A 354 -13.67 0.50 -28.31
N PRO A 355 -14.49 -0.45 -27.80
CA PRO A 355 -15.83 -0.70 -28.34
C PRO A 355 -16.79 0.49 -28.22
N GLY A 356 -17.26 0.95 -29.39
CA GLY A 356 -18.25 2.02 -29.51
C GLY A 356 -17.67 3.42 -29.74
N ILE A 357 -16.34 3.58 -29.78
CA ILE A 357 -15.66 4.82 -30.13
C ILE A 357 -15.32 4.80 -31.63
N LYS A 358 -15.53 5.90 -32.34
CA LYS A 358 -15.16 6.05 -33.76
C LYS A 358 -14.18 7.19 -34.01
N THR A 359 -14.19 8.18 -33.12
CA THR A 359 -13.39 9.41 -33.18
C THR A 359 -12.85 9.74 -31.78
N TYR A 360 -11.84 10.62 -31.70
CA TYR A 360 -11.33 11.09 -30.40
C TYR A 360 -12.39 11.82 -29.57
N GLU A 361 -13.39 12.44 -30.23
CA GLU A 361 -14.49 13.18 -29.57
C GLU A 361 -15.51 12.24 -28.89
N ASP A 362 -15.60 10.98 -29.30
CA ASP A 362 -16.44 9.97 -28.63
C ASP A 362 -15.86 9.52 -27.28
N LEU A 363 -14.53 9.63 -27.10
CA LEU A 363 -13.83 9.08 -25.93
C LEU A 363 -14.24 9.73 -24.59
N PRO A 364 -14.31 11.07 -24.44
CA PRO A 364 -14.85 11.70 -23.23
C PRO A 364 -16.30 11.28 -22.92
N ASN A 365 -17.12 11.13 -23.96
CA ASN A 365 -18.52 10.72 -23.84
C ASN A 365 -18.64 9.27 -23.37
N LYS A 366 -17.80 8.37 -23.90
CA LYS A 366 -17.72 6.96 -23.47
C LYS A 366 -17.20 6.85 -22.02
N ILE A 367 -16.20 7.63 -21.64
CA ILE A 367 -15.67 7.68 -20.27
C ILE A 367 -16.75 8.17 -19.29
N SER A 368 -17.43 9.28 -19.60
CA SER A 368 -18.52 9.82 -18.76
C SER A 368 -19.68 8.84 -18.62
N SER A 369 -20.00 8.10 -19.70
CA SER A 369 -21.02 7.06 -19.68
C SER A 369 -20.63 5.91 -18.75
N LEU A 370 -19.39 5.42 -18.84
CA LEU A 370 -18.87 4.37 -17.95
C LEU A 370 -18.76 4.82 -16.49
N GLN A 371 -18.35 6.07 -16.24
CA GLN A 371 -18.34 6.65 -14.89
C GLN A 371 -19.73 6.67 -14.28
N LYS A 372 -20.76 7.06 -15.05
CA LYS A 372 -22.15 7.00 -14.60
C LYS A 372 -22.61 5.55 -14.35
N GLU A 373 -22.30 4.62 -15.25
CA GLU A 373 -22.64 3.20 -15.11
C GLU A 373 -22.03 2.58 -13.84
N VAL A 374 -20.79 2.94 -13.52
CA VAL A 374 -20.13 2.55 -12.26
C VAL A 374 -20.85 3.15 -11.05
N ILE A 375 -21.17 4.45 -11.05
CA ILE A 375 -21.88 5.12 -9.94
C ILE A 375 -23.26 4.49 -9.73
N ASP A 376 -24.06 4.34 -10.79
CA ASP A 376 -25.40 3.72 -10.75
C ASP A 376 -25.33 2.26 -10.26
N SER A 377 -24.23 1.55 -10.55
CA SER A 377 -23.98 0.18 -10.06
C SER A 377 -23.56 0.15 -8.59
N THR A 378 -22.68 1.05 -8.15
CA THR A 378 -22.27 1.19 -6.74
C THR A 378 -23.47 1.55 -5.85
N ILE A 379 -24.38 2.42 -6.32
CA ILE A 379 -25.62 2.76 -5.62
C ILE A 379 -26.49 1.50 -5.44
N LYS A 380 -26.73 0.73 -6.51
CA LYS A 380 -27.50 -0.53 -6.44
C LYS A 380 -26.88 -1.57 -5.52
N VAL A 381 -25.55 -1.71 -5.51
CA VAL A 381 -24.84 -2.59 -4.57
C VAL A 381 -25.03 -2.11 -3.12
N GLY A 382 -25.00 -0.80 -2.88
CA GLY A 382 -25.33 -0.19 -1.59
C GLY A 382 -26.76 -0.50 -1.13
N GLU A 383 -27.75 -0.33 -2.01
CA GLU A 383 -29.16 -0.69 -1.73
C GLU A 383 -29.32 -2.18 -1.40
N VAL A 384 -28.72 -3.07 -2.19
CA VAL A 384 -28.80 -4.52 -1.96
C VAL A 384 -28.11 -4.89 -0.64
N SER A 385 -26.96 -4.30 -0.33
CA SER A 385 -26.27 -4.51 0.96
C SER A 385 -27.11 -4.01 2.15
N ALA A 386 -27.79 -2.87 2.02
CA ALA A 386 -28.69 -2.36 3.05
C ALA A 386 -29.90 -3.28 3.29
N ARG A 387 -30.53 -3.79 2.21
CA ARG A 387 -31.64 -4.77 2.29
C ARG A 387 -31.18 -6.11 2.89
N LEU A 388 -29.98 -6.56 2.54
CA LEU A 388 -29.38 -7.78 3.09
C LEU A 388 -29.18 -7.65 4.61
N LYS A 389 -28.61 -6.54 5.09
CA LYS A 389 -28.47 -6.26 6.54
C LYS A 389 -29.80 -6.18 7.29
N GLN A 390 -30.85 -5.65 6.65
CA GLN A 390 -32.20 -5.65 7.22
C GLN A 390 -32.77 -7.08 7.36
N LEU A 391 -32.48 -7.97 6.40
CA LEU A 391 -32.87 -9.38 6.47
C LEU A 391 -32.05 -10.17 7.50
N GLU A 392 -30.75 -9.88 7.65
CA GLU A 392 -29.90 -10.46 8.71
C GLU A 392 -30.45 -10.11 10.10
N VAL A 393 -30.70 -8.83 10.38
CA VAL A 393 -31.28 -8.39 11.67
C VAL A 393 -32.67 -8.97 11.92
N ALA A 394 -33.50 -9.11 10.88
CA ALA A 394 -34.81 -9.76 11.00
C ALA A 394 -34.70 -11.27 11.29
N LEU A 395 -33.72 -11.96 10.70
CA LEU A 395 -33.44 -13.37 10.95
C LEU A 395 -32.92 -13.61 12.37
N ASP A 396 -31.96 -12.79 12.84
CA ASP A 396 -31.46 -12.86 14.21
C ASP A 396 -32.58 -12.63 15.23
N THR A 397 -33.43 -11.62 14.99
CA THR A 397 -34.60 -11.34 15.84
C THR A 397 -35.56 -12.54 15.88
N ALA A 398 -35.92 -13.09 14.72
CA ALA A 398 -36.79 -14.26 14.64
C ALA A 398 -36.18 -15.52 15.28
N GLN A 399 -34.84 -15.67 15.28
CA GLN A 399 -34.16 -16.77 15.94
C GLN A 399 -34.11 -16.61 17.47
N ILE A 400 -33.97 -15.38 17.98
CA ILE A 400 -34.10 -15.06 19.40
C ILE A 400 -35.55 -15.31 19.88
N ASP A 401 -36.55 -14.84 19.13
CA ASP A 401 -37.97 -15.09 19.43
C ASP A 401 -38.30 -16.59 19.40
N LYS A 402 -37.72 -17.35 18.47
CA LYS A 402 -37.82 -18.81 18.43
C LYS A 402 -37.23 -19.45 19.70
N GLN A 403 -36.01 -19.10 20.09
CA GLN A 403 -35.36 -19.66 21.29
C GLN A 403 -36.13 -19.32 22.57
N LYS A 404 -36.71 -18.12 22.64
CA LYS A 404 -37.63 -17.71 23.70
C LYS A 404 -38.90 -18.57 23.71
N ALA A 405 -39.56 -18.77 22.58
CA ALA A 405 -40.75 -19.63 22.49
C ALA A 405 -40.43 -21.10 22.82
N GLU A 406 -39.26 -21.61 22.43
CA GLU A 406 -38.81 -22.96 22.78
C GLU A 406 -38.56 -23.12 24.28
N THR A 407 -37.93 -22.13 24.95
CA THR A 407 -37.68 -22.15 26.40
C THR A 407 -38.95 -21.91 27.23
N GLU A 408 -39.87 -21.06 26.78
CA GLU A 408 -41.20 -20.93 27.38
C GLU A 408 -42.00 -22.26 27.25
N ALA A 409 -41.85 -22.98 26.13
CA ALA A 409 -42.50 -24.26 25.91
C ALA A 409 -41.88 -25.44 26.69
N THR A 410 -40.57 -25.45 27.00
CA THR A 410 -39.99 -26.45 27.91
C THR A 410 -40.44 -26.20 29.34
N LEU A 411 -40.37 -24.96 29.81
CA LEU A 411 -40.83 -24.54 31.14
C LEU A 411 -42.33 -24.82 31.35
N ALA A 412 -43.16 -24.68 30.31
CA ALA A 412 -44.56 -25.09 30.36
C ALA A 412 -44.75 -26.61 30.50
N LYS A 413 -43.95 -27.44 29.81
CA LYS A 413 -43.98 -28.90 29.95
C LYS A 413 -43.52 -29.36 31.34
N GLU A 414 -42.47 -28.76 31.87
CA GLU A 414 -41.96 -29.03 33.22
C GLU A 414 -43.03 -28.75 34.28
N LYS A 415 -43.73 -27.60 34.18
CA LYS A 415 -44.87 -27.29 35.05
C LYS A 415 -46.02 -28.30 34.92
N ILE A 416 -46.32 -28.77 33.70
CA ILE A 416 -47.37 -29.77 33.47
C ILE A 416 -47.00 -31.12 34.10
N GLU A 417 -45.76 -31.60 33.95
CA GLU A 417 -45.32 -32.85 34.59
C GLU A 417 -45.23 -32.71 36.12
N ALA A 418 -44.83 -31.54 36.65
CA ALA A 418 -44.84 -31.27 38.10
C ALA A 418 -46.26 -31.33 38.69
N LEU A 419 -47.23 -30.61 38.11
CA LEU A 419 -48.64 -30.65 38.51
C LEU A 419 -49.26 -32.05 38.38
N LYS A 420 -48.81 -32.84 37.40
CA LYS A 420 -49.22 -34.23 37.16
C LYS A 420 -48.61 -35.21 38.16
N LEU A 421 -47.44 -34.91 38.74
CA LEU A 421 -46.88 -35.65 39.88
C LEU A 421 -47.63 -35.28 41.18
N GLU A 422 -47.88 -33.99 41.41
CA GLU A 422 -48.68 -33.51 42.54
C GLU A 422 -50.11 -34.10 42.52
N ALA A 423 -50.77 -34.14 41.36
CA ALA A 423 -52.07 -34.77 41.19
C ALA A 423 -52.05 -36.26 41.60
N LYS A 424 -51.05 -37.04 41.15
CA LYS A 424 -50.87 -38.44 41.55
C LYS A 424 -50.59 -38.61 43.05
N GLN A 425 -49.82 -37.70 43.65
CA GLN A 425 -49.59 -37.71 45.09
C GLN A 425 -50.88 -37.47 45.86
N ASN A 426 -51.72 -36.54 45.40
CA ASN A 426 -53.05 -36.28 45.97
C ASN A 426 -54.01 -37.46 45.75
N GLU A 427 -53.99 -38.12 44.59
CA GLU A 427 -54.73 -39.37 44.33
C GLU A 427 -54.33 -40.51 45.28
N LEU A 428 -53.03 -40.62 45.62
CA LEU A 428 -52.52 -41.61 46.58
C LEU A 428 -52.82 -41.25 48.05
N LEU A 429 -52.86 -39.96 48.39
CA LEU A 429 -53.17 -39.50 49.74
C LEU A 429 -54.68 -39.58 50.05
N LEU A 430 -55.53 -39.41 49.03
CA LEU A 430 -56.99 -39.48 49.14
C LEU A 430 -57.50 -40.76 49.84
N PRO A 431 -57.15 -42.00 49.44
CA PRO A 431 -57.60 -43.21 50.12
C PRO A 431 -57.19 -43.23 51.59
N MET A 432 -55.94 -42.85 51.92
CA MET A 432 -55.47 -42.77 53.31
C MET A 432 -56.32 -41.79 54.13
N VAL A 433 -56.60 -40.60 53.61
CA VAL A 433 -57.46 -39.62 54.30
C VAL A 433 -58.90 -40.12 54.43
N THR A 434 -59.42 -40.86 53.46
CA THR A 434 -60.76 -41.48 53.59
C THR A 434 -60.80 -42.62 54.60
N GLU A 435 -59.74 -43.44 54.69
CA GLU A 435 -59.59 -44.47 55.71
C GLU A 435 -59.53 -43.85 57.11
N GLU A 436 -58.68 -42.85 57.35
CA GLU A 436 -58.58 -42.19 58.65
C GLU A 436 -59.91 -41.54 59.04
N ARG A 437 -60.63 -40.94 58.07
CA ARG A 437 -61.99 -40.42 58.27
C ARG A 437 -62.99 -41.52 58.65
N ASP A 438 -62.90 -42.72 58.08
CA ASP A 438 -63.82 -43.81 58.42
C ASP A 438 -63.41 -44.56 59.71
N LYS A 439 -62.12 -44.66 60.04
CA LYS A 439 -61.62 -45.11 61.35
C LYS A 439 -62.06 -44.16 62.47
N LEU A 440 -61.93 -42.85 62.27
CA LEU A 440 -62.45 -41.85 63.21
C LEU A 440 -63.99 -41.95 63.34
N LYS A 441 -64.69 -42.27 62.26
CA LYS A 441 -66.15 -42.46 62.27
C LYS A 441 -66.58 -43.75 62.98
N SER A 442 -65.80 -44.85 62.90
CA SER A 442 -66.06 -46.05 63.71
C SER A 442 -65.74 -45.80 65.18
N LEU A 443 -64.59 -45.20 65.50
CA LEU A 443 -64.22 -44.83 66.88
C LEU A 443 -65.25 -43.88 67.53
N VAL A 444 -65.77 -42.89 66.81
CA VAL A 444 -66.86 -42.00 67.30
C VAL A 444 -68.19 -42.76 67.49
N SER A 445 -68.41 -43.86 66.75
CA SER A 445 -69.57 -44.72 66.92
C SER A 445 -69.41 -45.67 68.11
N GLU A 446 -68.20 -46.19 68.33
CA GLU A 446 -67.83 -47.03 69.47
C GLU A 446 -67.84 -46.24 70.79
N LEU A 447 -67.30 -45.02 70.80
CA LEU A 447 -67.40 -44.08 71.93
C LEU A 447 -68.84 -43.67 72.25
N LYS A 448 -69.74 -43.64 71.25
CA LYS A 448 -71.18 -43.49 71.48
C LYS A 448 -71.83 -44.75 72.05
N GLY A 449 -71.31 -45.94 71.75
CA GLY A 449 -71.77 -47.21 72.31
C GLY A 449 -71.31 -47.41 73.76
N LEU A 450 -70.04 -47.13 74.06
CA LEU A 450 -69.42 -47.23 75.39
C LEU A 450 -70.12 -46.36 76.45
N LYS A 451 -70.84 -45.31 76.04
CA LYS A 451 -71.59 -44.43 76.94
C LYS A 451 -72.84 -45.06 77.57
N ASN A 452 -73.09 -46.36 77.34
CA ASN A 452 -74.28 -47.09 77.79
C ASN A 452 -73.99 -48.36 78.63
N ASP A 453 -72.72 -48.75 78.88
CA ASP A 453 -72.42 -50.03 79.56
C ASP A 453 -71.07 -50.02 80.32
N ASP A 454 -71.11 -49.84 81.65
CA ASP A 454 -69.94 -49.48 82.46
C ASP A 454 -68.92 -50.61 82.71
N THR A 455 -69.31 -51.89 82.60
CA THR A 455 -68.43 -53.01 83.05
C THR A 455 -67.54 -53.63 81.97
N ARG A 456 -67.68 -53.22 80.70
CA ARG A 456 -66.80 -53.68 79.60
C ARG A 456 -65.65 -52.72 79.26
N SER A 457 -65.67 -51.52 79.83
CA SER A 457 -64.81 -50.40 79.44
C SER A 457 -63.30 -50.65 79.65
N GLN A 458 -62.90 -51.38 80.69
CA GLN A 458 -61.50 -51.42 81.14
C GLN A 458 -60.56 -52.17 80.17
N VAL A 459 -60.91 -53.40 79.75
CA VAL A 459 -60.09 -54.18 78.80
C VAL A 459 -60.12 -53.55 77.39
N ALA A 460 -61.23 -52.90 77.02
CA ALA A 460 -61.30 -52.14 75.77
C ALA A 460 -60.38 -50.90 75.80
N SER A 461 -60.32 -50.19 76.93
CA SER A 461 -59.41 -49.06 77.14
C SER A 461 -57.94 -49.45 77.10
N GLU A 462 -57.59 -50.65 77.59
CA GLU A 462 -56.21 -51.12 77.66
C GLU A 462 -55.66 -51.48 76.26
N ASN A 463 -56.45 -52.23 75.46
CA ASN A 463 -56.14 -52.47 74.04
C ASN A 463 -56.09 -51.17 73.23
N LEU A 464 -57.05 -50.25 73.45
CA LEU A 464 -57.08 -48.95 72.77
C LEU A 464 -55.83 -48.11 73.09
N SER A 465 -55.35 -48.14 74.34
CA SER A 465 -54.09 -47.49 74.73
C SER A 465 -52.91 -48.10 73.96
N GLN A 466 -52.81 -49.43 73.91
CA GLN A 466 -51.71 -50.09 73.21
C GLN A 466 -51.72 -49.84 71.68
N ASP A 467 -52.91 -49.78 71.07
CA ASP A 467 -53.05 -49.40 69.66
C ASP A 467 -52.65 -47.93 69.41
N LEU A 468 -53.05 -47.02 70.30
CA LEU A 468 -52.67 -45.60 70.27
C LEU A 468 -51.15 -45.42 70.47
N ASP A 469 -50.53 -46.12 71.41
CA ASP A 469 -49.07 -46.11 71.62
C ASP A 469 -48.34 -46.64 70.36
N SER A 470 -48.89 -47.69 69.72
CA SER A 470 -48.35 -48.18 68.44
C SER A 470 -48.50 -47.16 67.29
N ALA A 471 -49.56 -46.34 67.31
CA ALA A 471 -49.80 -45.31 66.33
C ALA A 471 -48.89 -44.10 66.56
N LEU A 472 -48.70 -43.68 67.82
CA LEU A 472 -47.76 -42.64 68.22
C LEU A 472 -46.32 -43.02 67.82
N ALA A 473 -45.86 -44.24 68.13
CA ALA A 473 -44.54 -44.71 67.74
C ALA A 473 -44.31 -44.68 66.21
N LYS A 474 -45.34 -44.97 65.40
CA LYS A 474 -45.30 -44.84 63.94
C LYS A 474 -45.26 -43.38 63.48
N LYS A 475 -45.98 -42.47 64.16
CA LYS A 475 -45.95 -41.02 63.87
C LYS A 475 -44.60 -40.42 64.25
N ASP A 476 -44.02 -40.76 65.40
CA ASP A 476 -42.69 -40.32 65.84
C ASP A 476 -41.58 -40.76 64.89
N TRP A 477 -41.67 -41.98 64.34
CA TRP A 477 -40.74 -42.45 63.30
C TRP A 477 -40.89 -41.62 62.01
N TYR A 478 -42.13 -41.39 61.57
CA TYR A 478 -42.42 -40.59 60.37
C TYR A 478 -42.02 -39.10 60.53
N ILE A 479 -42.13 -38.53 61.73
CA ILE A 479 -41.63 -37.19 62.05
C ILE A 479 -40.11 -37.13 61.89
N LYS A 480 -39.36 -38.09 62.46
CA LYS A 480 -37.89 -38.16 62.32
C LYS A 480 -37.43 -38.34 60.87
N GLU A 481 -38.19 -39.09 60.08
CA GLU A 481 -37.98 -39.25 58.64
C GLU A 481 -38.18 -37.91 57.90
N LEU A 482 -39.31 -37.21 58.14
CA LEU A 482 -39.57 -35.88 57.58
C LEU A 482 -38.52 -34.85 58.01
N GLU A 483 -38.06 -34.88 59.26
CA GLU A 483 -36.97 -34.03 59.73
C GLU A 483 -35.64 -34.33 59.01
N SER A 484 -35.35 -35.57 58.61
CA SER A 484 -34.14 -35.88 57.84
C SER A 484 -34.23 -35.34 56.42
N ASN A 485 -35.33 -35.63 55.74
CA ASN A 485 -35.61 -35.11 54.41
C ASN A 485 -35.58 -33.55 54.40
N LEU A 486 -36.06 -32.89 55.47
CA LEU A 486 -35.99 -31.44 55.62
C LEU A 486 -34.54 -30.93 55.82
N ARG A 487 -33.71 -31.63 56.61
CA ARG A 487 -32.27 -31.30 56.76
C ARG A 487 -31.53 -31.44 55.44
N GLU A 488 -31.76 -32.53 54.72
CA GLU A 488 -31.15 -32.82 53.42
C GLU A 488 -31.57 -31.79 52.36
N GLN A 489 -32.86 -31.46 52.29
CA GLN A 489 -33.37 -30.41 51.40
C GLN A 489 -32.83 -29.01 51.76
N THR A 490 -32.61 -28.73 53.05
CA THR A 490 -31.99 -27.48 53.50
C THR A 490 -30.53 -27.39 53.05
N GLU A 491 -29.78 -28.50 53.14
CA GLU A 491 -28.39 -28.55 52.71
C GLU A 491 -28.24 -28.43 51.18
N VAL A 492 -29.09 -29.10 50.39
CA VAL A 492 -29.14 -28.91 48.92
C VAL A 492 -29.47 -27.45 48.57
N ASN A 493 -30.40 -26.81 49.30
CA ASN A 493 -30.76 -25.42 49.07
C ASN A 493 -29.61 -24.46 49.43
N ASN A 494 -28.85 -24.73 50.50
CA ASN A 494 -27.64 -23.98 50.86
C ASN A 494 -26.58 -24.07 49.75
N GLN A 495 -26.34 -25.27 49.20
CA GLN A 495 -25.39 -25.50 48.12
C GLN A 495 -25.80 -24.75 46.84
N GLN A 496 -27.09 -24.77 46.49
CA GLN A 496 -27.63 -24.00 45.36
C GLN A 496 -27.49 -22.48 45.58
N HIS A 497 -27.74 -21.99 46.80
CA HIS A 497 -27.52 -20.57 47.13
C HIS A 497 -26.04 -20.16 46.99
N GLU A 498 -25.11 -21.04 47.39
CA GLU A 498 -23.67 -20.79 47.26
C GLU A 498 -23.21 -20.78 45.79
N GLU A 499 -23.70 -21.72 44.97
CA GLU A 499 -23.47 -21.74 43.52
C GLU A 499 -24.00 -20.47 42.85
N ILE A 500 -25.25 -20.08 43.15
CA ILE A 500 -25.85 -18.82 42.66
C ILE A 500 -25.02 -17.60 43.10
N ARG A 501 -24.47 -17.59 44.32
CA ARG A 501 -23.60 -16.51 44.80
C ARG A 501 -22.31 -16.43 43.99
N LEU A 502 -21.63 -17.55 43.77
CA LEU A 502 -20.39 -17.64 42.97
C LEU A 502 -20.62 -17.24 41.50
N LEU A 503 -21.75 -17.64 40.90
CA LEU A 503 -22.13 -17.24 39.55
C LEU A 503 -22.39 -15.72 39.45
N ASN A 504 -23.03 -15.12 40.46
CA ASN A 504 -23.22 -13.66 40.54
C ASN A 504 -21.91 -12.89 40.76
N GLU A 505 -21.00 -13.41 41.60
CA GLU A 505 -19.65 -12.85 41.78
C GLU A 505 -18.87 -12.85 40.45
N ARG A 506 -18.94 -13.95 39.69
CA ARG A 506 -18.33 -14.08 38.36
C ARG A 506 -18.94 -13.12 37.34
N LEU A 507 -20.28 -13.04 37.27
CA LEU A 507 -21.00 -12.13 36.38
C LEU A 507 -20.66 -10.65 36.65
N ASN A 508 -20.54 -10.27 37.92
CA ASN A 508 -20.12 -8.91 38.31
C ASN A 508 -18.67 -8.62 37.88
N ASN A 509 -17.77 -9.61 37.95
CA ASN A 509 -16.38 -9.46 37.51
C ASN A 509 -16.27 -9.30 35.98
N GLU A 510 -17.00 -10.09 35.19
CA GLU A 510 -17.06 -9.86 33.73
C GLU A 510 -17.75 -8.53 33.37
N ALA A 511 -18.78 -8.11 34.10
CA ALA A 511 -19.37 -6.78 33.93
C ALA A 511 -18.37 -5.65 34.26
N LYS A 512 -17.45 -5.83 35.22
CA LYS A 512 -16.33 -4.87 35.44
C LYS A 512 -15.35 -4.89 34.26
N ARG A 513 -15.01 -6.08 33.73
CA ARG A 513 -14.10 -6.27 32.59
C ARG A 513 -14.60 -5.59 31.32
N ILE A 514 -15.88 -5.77 30.97
CA ILE A 514 -16.53 -5.11 29.84
C ILE A 514 -16.36 -3.59 29.98
N ARG A 515 -16.70 -3.03 31.16
CA ARG A 515 -16.55 -1.59 31.43
C ARG A 515 -15.10 -1.08 31.38
N SER A 516 -14.08 -1.90 31.62
CA SER A 516 -12.68 -1.50 31.30
C SER A 516 -12.42 -1.45 29.80
N LEU A 517 -12.84 -2.48 29.06
CA LEU A 517 -12.64 -2.56 27.60
C LEU A 517 -13.37 -1.43 26.86
N GLU A 518 -14.57 -1.04 27.30
CA GLU A 518 -15.31 0.11 26.77
C GLU A 518 -14.48 1.41 26.87
N ARG A 519 -13.86 1.67 28.03
CA ARG A 519 -13.00 2.85 28.25
C ARG A 519 -11.70 2.78 27.43
N ASP A 520 -11.12 1.59 27.27
CA ASP A 520 -9.98 1.41 26.37
C ASP A 520 -10.36 1.67 24.91
N CYS A 521 -11.54 1.23 24.46
CA CYS A 521 -12.07 1.54 23.13
C CYS A 521 -12.36 3.04 22.94
N ASP A 522 -12.89 3.73 23.95
CA ASP A 522 -13.09 5.19 23.93
C ASP A 522 -11.76 5.95 23.87
N ARG A 523 -10.73 5.51 24.62
CA ARG A 523 -9.37 6.06 24.52
C ARG A 523 -8.79 5.84 23.13
N LEU A 524 -8.89 4.63 22.58
CA LEU A 524 -8.37 4.30 21.25
C LEU A 524 -9.09 5.08 20.15
N ARG A 525 -10.41 5.26 20.22
CA ARG A 525 -11.14 6.16 19.30
C ARG A 525 -10.65 7.60 19.39
N SER A 526 -10.39 8.10 20.61
CA SER A 526 -9.84 9.44 20.84
C SER A 526 -8.42 9.60 20.30
N GLU A 527 -7.58 8.56 20.42
CA GLU A 527 -6.22 8.53 19.88
C GLU A 527 -6.21 8.46 18.35
N ILE A 528 -7.10 7.65 17.75
CA ILE A 528 -7.31 7.60 16.30
C ILE A 528 -7.69 8.98 15.76
N SER A 529 -8.70 9.65 16.33
CA SER A 529 -9.08 11.00 15.88
C SER A 529 -8.00 12.06 16.12
N LEU A 530 -7.15 11.90 17.13
CA LEU A 530 -5.97 12.74 17.32
C LEU A 530 -4.88 12.48 16.26
N LEU A 531 -4.73 11.24 15.77
CA LEU A 531 -3.82 10.89 14.68
C LEU A 531 -4.37 11.33 13.32
N GLU A 532 -5.65 11.13 13.05
CA GLU A 532 -6.36 11.64 11.86
C GLU A 532 -6.25 13.17 11.77
N SER A 533 -6.41 13.88 12.89
CA SER A 533 -6.23 15.34 12.96
C SER A 533 -4.78 15.81 12.74
N LYS A 534 -3.79 14.94 12.95
CA LYS A 534 -2.35 15.21 12.63
C LYS A 534 -2.00 14.83 11.19
N LEU A 535 -2.74 13.92 10.58
CA LEU A 535 -2.60 13.52 9.17
C LEU A 535 -3.29 14.57 8.29
N GLY A 536 -2.56 15.64 8.01
CA GLY A 536 -3.06 16.83 7.29
C GLY A 536 -3.85 16.49 6.04
N HIS A 537 -5.16 16.71 6.08
CA HIS A 537 -6.07 16.43 4.98
C HIS A 537 -5.75 17.36 3.80
N GLY A 538 -5.51 16.78 2.63
CA GLY A 538 -5.27 17.53 1.40
C GLY A 538 -6.43 17.40 0.44
N ASP A 539 -7.00 18.52 -0.01
CA ASP A 539 -8.08 18.55 -0.99
C ASP A 539 -7.60 17.94 -2.32
N PHE A 540 -8.02 16.70 -2.61
CA PHE A 540 -7.72 16.02 -3.85
C PHE A 540 -8.69 16.48 -4.96
N SER A 541 -8.25 17.45 -5.76
CA SER A 541 -9.00 17.87 -6.95
C SER A 541 -8.70 16.94 -8.12
N ALA A 542 -9.67 16.10 -8.50
CA ALA A 542 -9.51 15.10 -9.56
C ALA A 542 -9.17 15.67 -10.96
N THR A 543 -9.28 16.99 -11.17
CA THR A 543 -8.89 17.69 -12.40
C THR A 543 -7.45 18.22 -12.38
N SER A 544 -6.71 18.06 -11.28
CA SER A 544 -5.32 18.50 -11.12
C SER A 544 -4.50 17.47 -10.36
N THR A 545 -3.50 16.87 -11.02
CA THR A 545 -2.55 15.93 -10.40
C THR A 545 -1.60 16.58 -9.37
N LYS A 546 -1.75 17.88 -9.09
CA LYS A 546 -1.14 18.54 -7.93
C LYS A 546 -2.12 18.57 -6.75
N VAL A 547 -1.71 17.98 -5.63
CA VAL A 547 -2.34 18.17 -4.31
C VAL A 547 -2.37 19.66 -3.99
N LEU A 548 -3.56 20.26 -3.88
CA LEU A 548 -3.71 21.73 -3.95
C LEU A 548 -3.33 22.48 -2.66
N ARG A 549 -3.25 21.74 -1.54
CA ARG A 549 -2.47 22.06 -0.33
C ARG A 549 -2.50 20.84 0.58
N MET A 550 -1.35 20.39 1.06
CA MET A 550 -1.28 19.53 2.24
C MET A 550 -1.39 20.44 3.46
N VAL A 551 -2.59 20.56 4.04
CA VAL A 551 -2.80 21.41 5.22
C VAL A 551 -2.27 20.66 6.43
N ASN A 552 -0.97 20.85 6.73
CA ASN A 552 -0.36 20.35 7.94
C ASN A 552 -0.99 21.02 9.17
N THR A 553 -2.03 20.39 9.73
CA THR A 553 -2.62 20.68 11.04
C THR A 553 -1.70 20.23 12.19
N LEU A 554 -0.39 20.45 12.03
CA LEU A 554 0.57 20.31 13.11
C LEU A 554 0.31 21.39 14.15
N ALA A 555 -0.32 21.03 15.27
CA ALA A 555 -0.50 21.94 16.41
C ALA A 555 0.84 22.53 16.91
N VAL A 556 1.96 21.85 16.62
CA VAL A 556 3.35 22.31 16.79
C VAL A 556 3.59 23.68 16.14
N ASP A 557 3.02 23.94 14.96
CA ASP A 557 3.15 25.25 14.30
C ASP A 557 2.49 26.36 15.11
N ASN A 558 1.48 26.07 15.95
CA ASN A 558 0.80 27.10 16.72
C ASN A 558 1.65 27.55 17.94
N GLU A 559 2.26 26.61 18.66
CA GLU A 559 3.20 26.92 19.75
C GLU A 559 4.51 27.52 19.21
N ALA A 560 5.04 26.97 18.10
CA ALA A 560 6.23 27.51 17.45
C ALA A 560 5.99 28.94 16.94
N LYS A 561 4.83 29.22 16.33
CA LYS A 561 4.45 30.55 15.84
C LYS A 561 4.20 31.54 16.97
N GLN A 562 3.54 31.14 18.06
CA GLN A 562 3.43 31.97 19.26
C GLN A 562 4.81 32.31 19.85
N THR A 563 5.72 31.34 19.91
CA THR A 563 7.11 31.55 20.36
C THR A 563 7.86 32.49 19.42
N ILE A 564 7.74 32.31 18.10
CA ILE A 564 8.34 33.17 17.07
C ILE A 564 7.79 34.60 17.14
N ASP A 565 6.48 34.77 17.34
CA ASP A 565 5.84 36.09 17.39
C ASP A 565 6.10 36.81 18.73
N ALA A 566 6.26 36.07 19.84
CA ALA A 566 6.79 36.60 21.10
C ALA A 566 8.24 37.07 20.94
N LEU A 567 9.12 36.25 20.34
CA LEU A 567 10.51 36.62 20.05
C LEU A 567 10.61 37.82 19.09
N LYS A 568 9.72 37.94 18.10
CA LYS A 568 9.60 39.16 17.27
C LYS A 568 9.21 40.38 18.11
N SER A 569 8.29 40.26 19.05
CA SER A 569 7.90 41.36 19.95
C SER A 569 9.08 41.81 20.83
N GLU A 570 9.87 40.89 21.37
CA GLU A 570 11.07 41.23 22.16
C GLU A 570 12.19 41.81 21.29
N LEU A 571 12.39 41.28 20.08
CA LEU A 571 13.34 41.83 19.11
C LEU A 571 12.95 43.23 18.63
N GLN A 572 11.64 43.52 18.54
CA GLN A 572 11.13 44.85 18.23
C GLN A 572 11.31 45.81 19.42
N LYS A 573 10.94 45.41 20.64
CA LYS A 573 11.17 46.19 21.88
C LYS A 573 12.65 46.47 22.15
N THR A 574 13.56 45.56 21.77
CA THR A 574 15.01 45.77 21.90
C THR A 574 15.57 46.69 20.81
N LYS A 575 15.03 46.63 19.57
CA LYS A 575 15.31 47.65 18.53
C LYS A 575 14.84 49.05 18.95
N GLU A 576 13.63 49.17 19.49
CA GLU A 576 13.09 50.46 19.96
C GLU A 576 13.94 51.04 21.10
N LYS A 577 14.39 50.19 22.04
CA LYS A 577 15.34 50.60 23.09
C LYS A 577 16.72 50.96 22.53
N LEU A 578 17.21 50.25 21.52
CA LEU A 578 18.48 50.57 20.87
C LEU A 578 18.39 51.92 20.15
N GLN A 579 17.32 52.16 19.40
CA GLN A 579 17.06 53.41 18.71
C GLN A 579 16.93 54.57 19.71
N ALA A 580 16.19 54.40 20.82
CA ALA A 580 16.11 55.43 21.87
C ALA A 580 17.47 55.72 22.51
N VAL A 581 18.34 54.71 22.67
CA VAL A 581 19.72 54.89 23.14
C VAL A 581 20.59 55.57 22.09
N GLU A 582 20.40 55.32 20.80
CA GLU A 582 21.10 56.00 19.71
C GLU A 582 20.65 57.45 19.54
N GLU A 583 19.35 57.74 19.67
CA GLU A 583 18.78 59.09 19.71
C GLU A 583 19.36 59.89 20.88
N LEU A 584 19.41 59.30 22.10
CA LEU A 584 20.10 59.88 23.26
C LEU A 584 21.63 60.02 23.07
N LYS A 585 22.22 59.34 22.07
CA LYS A 585 23.63 59.45 21.68
C LYS A 585 23.86 60.49 20.59
N THR A 586 22.81 60.96 19.89
CA THR A 586 22.95 62.06 18.93
C THR A 586 23.25 63.36 19.67
N PRO A 587 24.25 64.16 19.24
CA PRO A 587 24.77 65.28 20.04
C PRO A 587 23.91 66.55 19.91
N SER A 588 22.70 66.52 20.47
CA SER A 588 21.78 67.67 20.57
C SER A 588 21.22 67.77 22.00
N GLY A 589 21.98 68.40 22.91
CA GLY A 589 21.60 68.48 24.33
C GLY A 589 22.63 69.05 25.30
N ARG A 590 23.87 69.36 24.87
CA ARG A 590 24.77 70.21 25.68
C ARG A 590 24.30 71.67 25.61
N ILE A 591 23.50 72.13 26.58
CA ILE A 591 23.33 73.55 27.03
C ILE A 591 22.15 73.62 28.04
N LEU A 592 22.27 74.45 29.10
CA LEU A 592 21.30 74.68 30.22
C LEU A 592 21.05 73.48 31.16
N LEU A 593 20.91 73.59 32.49
CA LEU A 593 21.27 74.59 33.52
C LEU A 593 21.85 73.76 34.72
N ALA A 594 22.80 74.20 35.55
CA ALA A 594 23.06 75.51 36.15
C ALA A 594 22.06 75.93 37.25
N LYS A 595 21.91 75.08 38.28
CA LYS A 595 21.59 75.50 39.65
C LYS A 595 22.12 74.49 40.67
#